data_AF-A0A3G5UKC4-F1
#
_entry.id   AF-A0A3G5UKC4-F1
#
_cell.length_a   1.000
_cell.length_b   1.000
_cell.length_c   1.000
_cell.angle_alpha   90.00
_cell.angle_beta   90.00
_cell.angle_gamma   90.00
#
_symmetry.space_group_name_H-M   'P 1'
#
loop_
_entity.id
_entity.type
_entity.pdbx_description
1 polymer ?
#
loop_
_entity_poly.entity_id
_entity_poly.type
_entity_poly.pdbx_seq_one_letter_code
_entity_poly.pdbx_strand_id
1 'polypeptide(L)' 'MNYLNCVRCGLCLSNCPQYINNRNERVTPRSIMIHLSNGDKEEVNNIALTCKDFCESDCEGLVMCPMGIELKKFVG' A
#
# COMPACT_ATOMS: atom_id res chain seq x y z
N MET A 1 -12.14 7.70 6.79
CA MET A 1 -10.86 6.98 6.53
C MET A 1 -9.90 7.96 5.88
N ASN A 2 -8.67 8.08 6.39
CA ASN A 2 -7.75 9.19 6.14
C ASN A 2 -6.99 9.10 4.78
N TYR A 3 -7.38 8.23 3.86
CA TYR A 3 -6.62 7.98 2.62
C TYR A 3 -6.60 9.18 1.66
N LEU A 4 -7.58 10.08 1.76
CA LEU A 4 -7.63 11.33 1.00
C LEU A 4 -6.47 12.29 1.33
N ASN A 5 -5.81 12.11 2.48
CA ASN A 5 -4.64 12.87 2.86
C ASN A 5 -3.35 12.34 2.20
N CYS A 6 -3.44 11.34 1.33
CA CYS A 6 -2.28 10.81 0.63
C CYS A 6 -1.71 11.83 -0.34
N VAL A 7 -0.57 12.43 0.00
CA VAL A 7 0.17 13.37 -0.86
C VAL A 7 1.03 12.69 -1.92
N ARG A 8 0.91 11.36 -2.07
CA ARG A 8 1.67 10.54 -3.03
C ARG A 8 3.19 10.72 -2.95
N CYS A 9 3.74 10.89 -1.74
CA CYS A 9 5.18 11.09 -1.50
C CYS A 9 6.07 9.89 -1.89
N GLY A 10 5.49 8.69 -2.06
CA GLY A 10 6.21 7.51 -2.51
C GLY A 10 6.94 6.72 -1.42
N LEU A 11 6.98 7.17 -0.18
CA LEU A 11 7.69 6.49 0.91
C LEU A 11 7.25 5.02 1.10
N CYS A 12 5.94 4.76 1.11
CA CYS A 12 5.40 3.41 1.24
C CYS A 12 5.80 2.47 0.10
N LEU A 13 6.12 3.02 -1.08
CA LEU A 13 6.62 2.26 -2.23
C LEU A 13 8.13 2.03 -2.10
N SER A 14 8.89 3.07 -1.77
CA SER A 14 10.34 3.00 -1.66
C SER A 14 10.84 2.02 -0.60
N ASN A 15 10.01 1.71 0.40
CA ASN A 15 10.32 0.77 1.48
C ASN A 15 9.44 -0.49 1.42
N CYS A 16 8.78 -0.73 0.28
CA CYS A 16 8.06 -1.97 0.04
C CYS A 16 9.08 -3.02 -0.45
N PRO A 17 9.27 -4.15 0.28
CA PRO A 17 10.21 -5.20 -0.12
C PRO A 17 9.92 -5.74 -1.52
N GLN A 18 8.63 -5.86 -1.86
CA GLN A 18 8.17 -6.32 -3.16
C GLN A 18 8.72 -5.40 -4.27
N TYR A 19 8.50 -4.10 -4.15
CA TYR A 19 9.01 -3.13 -5.12
C TYR A 19 10.55 -3.06 -5.18
N ILE A 20 11.22 -3.14 -4.04
CA ILE A 20 12.69 -3.15 -3.98
C ILE A 20 13.26 -4.33 -4.77
N ASN A 21 12.67 -5.51 -4.60
CA ASN A 21 13.20 -6.75 -5.15
C ASN A 21 12.90 -6.94 -6.64
N ASN A 22 11.73 -6.51 -7.11
CA ASN A 22 11.28 -6.84 -8.47
C ASN A 22 10.73 -5.66 -9.28
N ARG A 23 10.77 -4.43 -8.73
CA ARG A 23 10.27 -3.20 -9.37
C ARG A 23 8.80 -3.27 -9.81
N ASN A 24 8.02 -4.17 -9.22
CA ASN A 24 6.60 -4.30 -9.49
C ASN A 24 5.83 -3.37 -8.55
N GLU A 25 5.00 -2.48 -9.10
CA GLU A 25 4.18 -1.59 -8.28
C GLU A 25 2.75 -2.10 -8.08
N ARG A 26 2.34 -3.13 -8.82
CA ARG A 26 0.95 -3.58 -8.91
C ARG A 26 0.36 -3.98 -7.56
N VAL A 27 1.18 -4.60 -6.72
CA VAL A 27 0.78 -5.20 -5.44
C VAL A 27 1.52 -4.56 -4.28
N THR A 28 1.43 -3.24 -4.19
CA THR A 28 2.12 -2.41 -3.20
C THR A 28 1.14 -1.54 -2.40
N PRO A 29 1.53 -1.00 -1.23
CA PRO A 29 0.68 -0.09 -0.48
C PRO A 29 0.32 1.18 -1.27
N ARG A 30 1.17 1.60 -2.21
CA ARG A 30 0.87 2.72 -3.12
C ARG A 30 -0.27 2.37 -4.08
N SER A 31 -0.28 1.15 -4.62
CA SER A 31 -1.34 0.67 -5.51
C SER A 31 -2.71 0.71 -4.83
N ILE A 32 -2.77 0.29 -3.55
CA ILE A 32 -3.98 0.42 -2.70
C ILE A 32 -4.48 1.88 -2.69
N MET A 33 -3.58 2.85 -2.48
CA MET A 33 -3.97 4.27 -2.42
C MET A 33 -4.47 4.81 -3.77
N ILE A 34 -3.89 4.36 -4.88
CA ILE A 34 -4.31 4.77 -6.24
C ILE A 34 -5.73 4.25 -6.49
N HIS A 35 -5.98 2.97 -6.26
CA HIS A 35 -7.29 2.36 -6.52
C HIS A 35 -8.37 2.83 -5.54
N LEU A 36 -8.03 3.11 -4.28
CA LEU A 36 -8.94 3.80 -3.36
C LEU A 36 -9.33 5.19 -3.89
N SER A 37 -8.38 5.96 -4.45
CA SER A 37 -8.67 7.29 -4.99
C SER A 37 -9.56 7.25 -6.24
N ASN A 38 -9.56 6.13 -6.96
CA ASN A 38 -10.44 5.91 -8.11
C ASN A 38 -11.82 5.36 -7.72
N GLY A 39 -11.98 4.88 -6.48
CA GLY A 39 -13.21 4.22 -6.02
C GLY A 39 -13.28 2.72 -6.36
N ASP A 40 -12.17 2.12 -6.79
CA ASP A 40 -12.07 0.72 -7.24
C ASP A 40 -11.99 -0.26 -6.06
N LYS A 41 -13.07 -0.37 -5.27
CA LYS A 41 -13.06 -1.14 -4.01
C LYS A 41 -12.73 -2.63 -4.19
N GLU A 42 -13.18 -3.24 -5.28
CA GLU A 42 -12.88 -4.65 -5.58
C GLU A 42 -11.38 -4.86 -5.83
N GLU A 43 -10.78 -3.99 -6.63
CA GLU A 43 -9.35 -4.05 -6.94
C GLU A 43 -8.49 -3.76 -5.70
N VAL A 44 -8.93 -2.82 -4.85
CA VAL A 44 -8.30 -2.57 -3.55
C VAL A 44 -8.23 -3.84 -2.71
N ASN A 45 -9.30 -4.63 -2.65
CA ASN A 45 -9.31 -5.89 -1.89
C ASN A 45 -8.33 -6.92 -2.49
N ASN A 46 -8.33 -7.08 -3.82
CA ASN A 46 -7.43 -8.00 -4.52
C ASN A 46 -5.95 -7.65 -4.29
N ILE A 47 -5.62 -6.36 -4.42
CA ILE A 47 -4.29 -5.83 -4.16
C ILE A 47 -3.92 -6.03 -2.70
N ALA A 48 -4.84 -5.75 -1.76
CA ALA A 48 -4.54 -5.85 -0.34
C ALA A 48 -4.23 -7.28 0.09
N LEU A 49 -5.02 -8.26 -0.36
CA LEU A 49 -4.78 -9.69 -0.13
C LEU A 49 -3.42 -10.10 -0.69
N THR A 50 -3.13 -9.72 -1.93
CA THR A 50 -1.86 -10.07 -2.57
C THR A 50 -0.68 -9.36 -1.91
N CYS A 51 -0.86 -8.09 -1.53
CA CYS A 51 0.14 -7.30 -0.82
C CYS A 51 0.45 -7.95 0.53
N LYS A 52 -0.53 -8.49 1.24
CA LYS A 52 -0.35 -9.25 2.49
C LYS A 52 0.52 -10.49 2.28
N ASP A 53 0.31 -11.23 1.20
CA ASP A 53 1.09 -12.45 0.91
C ASP A 53 2.57 -12.14 0.62
N PHE A 54 2.86 -10.99 0.03
CA PHE A 54 4.23 -10.55 -0.26
C PHE A 54 4.90 -9.80 0.90
N CYS A 55 4.12 -8.97 1.60
CA CYS A 55 4.54 -8.28 2.80
C CYS A 55 4.33 -9.23 3.98
N GLU A 56 5.30 -10.13 4.21
CA GLU A 56 5.46 -10.76 5.52
C GLU A 56 5.42 -9.68 6.63
N SER A 57 5.15 -10.08 7.88
CA SER A 57 4.77 -9.27 9.06
C SER A 57 5.39 -7.87 9.23
N ASP A 58 6.57 -7.64 8.66
CA ASP A 58 7.45 -6.48 8.85
C ASP A 58 7.62 -5.57 7.62
N CYS A 59 6.61 -5.49 6.75
CA CYS A 59 6.65 -4.55 5.62
C CYS A 59 6.58 -3.09 6.10
N GLU A 60 7.75 -2.44 6.19
CA GLU A 60 7.95 -1.06 6.66
C GLU A 60 7.08 -0.05 5.89
N GLY A 61 6.88 -0.29 4.59
CA GLY A 61 6.00 0.51 3.74
C GLY A 61 4.56 0.63 4.26
N LEU A 62 4.10 -0.29 5.11
CA LEU A 62 2.75 -0.27 5.70
C LEU A 62 2.62 0.59 6.98
N VAL A 63 3.73 0.99 7.60
CA VAL A 63 3.72 1.73 8.88
C VAL A 63 4.37 3.11 8.82
N MET A 64 5.11 3.41 7.75
CA MET A 64 5.93 4.61 7.66
C MET A 64 5.21 5.87 7.12
N CYS A 65 3.88 5.82 6.93
CA CYS A 65 3.18 6.93 6.27
C CYS A 65 3.23 8.21 7.12
N PRO A 66 3.88 9.30 6.65
CA PRO A 66 3.99 10.54 7.43
C PRO A 66 2.66 11.29 7.54
N MET A 67 1.68 10.95 6.69
CA MET A 67 0.34 11.52 6.72
C MET A 67 -0.60 10.82 7.72
N GLY A 68 -0.08 9.85 8.48
CA GLY A 68 -0.86 9.08 9.45
C GLY A 68 -1.89 8.14 8.80
N ILE A 69 -1.66 7.71 7.55
CA ILE A 69 -2.50 6.71 6.89
C ILE A 69 -2.09 5.32 7.40
N GLU A 70 -3.00 4.64 8.05
CA GLU A 70 -2.79 3.29 8.60
C GLU A 70 -2.88 2.23 7.50
N LEU A 71 -1.84 2.11 6.68
CA LEU A 71 -1.83 1.21 5.52
C LEU A 71 -2.00 -0.27 5.91
N LYS A 72 -1.54 -0.68 7.10
CA LYS A 72 -1.78 -2.01 7.68
C LYS A 72 -3.27 -2.39 7.74
N LYS A 73 -4.19 -1.43 7.93
CA LYS A 73 -5.64 -1.71 8.00
C LYS A 73 -6.23 -2.23 6.70
N PHE A 74 -5.57 -2.00 5.57
CA PHE A 74 -6.05 -2.51 4.28
C PHE A 74 -5.65 -3.97 4.06
N VAL A 75 -4.48 -4.38 4.55
CA VAL A 75 -3.91 -5.73 4.29
C VAL A 75 -4.23 -6.78 5.37
N GLY A 76 -4.84 -6.35 6.48
CA GLY A 76 -5.38 -7.23 7.54
C GLY A 76 -4.36 -7.64 8.59
#